data_AF-A0ABD0RIP4-F1
#
_entry.id   AF-A0ABD0RIP4-F1
#
_cell.length_a   1.000
_cell.length_b   1.000
_cell.length_c   1.000
_cell.angle_alpha   90.00
_cell.angle_beta   90.00
_cell.angle_gamma   90.00
#
_symmetry.space_group_name_H-M   'P 1'
#
loop_
_entity.id
_entity.type
_entity.pdbx_description
1 polymer ?
#
loop_
_entity_poly.entity_id
_entity_poly.type
_entity_poly.pdbx_seq_one_letter_code
_entity_poly.pdbx_strand_id
1 'polypeptide(L)'
;MDVVDSQTVNEVVVDAGSLRTLPAGADFIMCYSVAEGYYSHRETLRGSWYIQDLCEALRRYGSTLEFTDILTLVNRKVAYRSVENCKDRSALGKKQVPCFASMLTKKLFFKPKKGH
;
A
#
# COMPACT_ATOMS: atom_id res chain seq x y z
N MET A 1 -10.17 55.04 42.18
CA MET A 1 -11.25 54.03 42.16
C MET A 1 -11.10 53.32 40.83
N ASP A 2 -10.66 52.09 40.91
CA ASP A 2 -9.90 51.41 39.86
C ASP A 2 -10.75 51.08 38.63
N VAL A 3 -10.22 51.41 37.45
CA VAL A 3 -10.81 51.04 36.18
C VAL A 3 -10.38 49.60 35.90
N VAL A 4 -11.23 48.65 36.30
CA VAL A 4 -11.06 47.23 35.96
C VAL A 4 -11.28 47.06 34.45
N ASP A 5 -10.18 46.84 33.74
CA ASP A 5 -10.16 46.44 32.34
C ASP A 5 -10.74 45.03 32.24
N SER A 6 -12.03 44.94 31.91
CA SER A 6 -12.73 43.67 31.67
C SER A 6 -12.25 43.12 30.34
N GLN A 7 -11.12 42.40 30.36
CA GLN A 7 -10.66 41.64 29.20
C GLN A 7 -11.71 40.57 28.88
N THR A 8 -12.52 40.83 27.86
CA THR A 8 -13.36 39.85 27.20
C THR A 8 -12.43 38.79 26.61
N VAL A 9 -12.34 37.64 27.28
CA VAL A 9 -11.76 36.43 26.69
C VAL A 9 -12.66 36.06 25.52
N ASN A 10 -12.25 36.42 24.30
CA ASN A 10 -12.93 35.99 23.09
C ASN A 10 -12.69 34.49 22.92
N GLU A 11 -13.55 33.67 23.53
CA GLU A 11 -13.66 32.26 23.19
C GLU A 11 -14.14 32.12 21.75
N VAL A 12 -13.21 31.89 20.84
CA VAL A 12 -13.52 31.47 19.47
C VAL A 12 -14.05 30.05 19.50
N VAL A 13 -15.37 29.91 19.47
CA VAL A 13 -16.05 28.63 19.23
C VAL A 13 -15.80 28.25 17.78
N VAL A 14 -14.82 27.38 17.55
CA VAL A 14 -14.62 26.75 16.24
C VAL A 14 -15.78 25.80 15.99
N ASP A 15 -16.61 26.11 14.98
CA ASP A 15 -17.63 25.20 14.49
C ASP A 15 -16.98 23.85 14.15
N ALA A 16 -17.50 22.74 14.69
CA ALA A 16 -17.03 21.41 14.36
C ALA A 16 -17.14 21.11 12.85
N GLY A 17 -17.99 21.84 12.12
CA GLY A 17 -18.06 21.84 10.65
C GLY A 17 -16.84 22.47 9.94
N SER A 18 -15.97 23.20 10.66
CA SER A 18 -14.74 23.81 10.13
C SER A 18 -13.54 22.85 10.13
N LEU A 19 -13.59 21.72 10.85
CA LEU A 19 -12.50 20.75 10.92
C LEU A 19 -12.69 19.70 9.83
N ARG A 20 -11.76 19.66 8.87
CA ARG A 20 -11.71 18.60 7.86
C ARG A 20 -11.33 17.28 8.54
N THR A 21 -12.29 16.38 8.71
CA THR A 21 -12.08 15.03 9.23
C THR A 21 -11.89 14.02 8.10
N LEU A 22 -11.13 12.95 8.34
CA LEU A 22 -11.03 11.80 7.45
C LEU A 22 -11.86 10.62 7.99
N PRO A 23 -12.43 9.77 7.12
CA PRO A 23 -13.03 8.51 7.54
C PRO A 23 -12.03 7.63 8.29
N ALA A 24 -12.49 6.83 9.26
CA ALA A 24 -11.63 5.92 10.02
C ALA A 24 -10.91 4.86 9.17
N GLY A 25 -11.44 4.54 7.99
CA GLY A 25 -10.84 3.62 7.01
C GLY A 25 -10.01 4.30 5.92
N ALA A 26 -9.71 5.59 6.04
CA ALA A 26 -8.84 6.29 5.09
C ALA A 26 -7.37 5.90 5.28
N ASP A 27 -6.59 6.08 4.22
CA ASP A 27 -5.13 5.91 4.21
C ASP A 27 -4.63 4.49 4.50
N PHE A 28 -5.45 3.49 4.16
CA PHE A 28 -5.04 2.09 4.09
C PHE A 28 -4.71 1.68 2.66
N ILE A 29 -3.75 0.77 2.53
CA ILE A 29 -3.55 -0.01 1.31
C ILE A 29 -3.35 -1.46 1.70
N MET A 30 -4.15 -2.34 1.12
CA MET A 30 -4.10 -3.78 1.36
C MET A 30 -3.63 -4.46 0.08
N CYS A 31 -2.55 -5.22 0.19
CA CYS A 31 -1.93 -5.88 -0.97
C CYS A 31 -2.00 -7.39 -0.78
N TYR A 32 -2.57 -8.08 -1.76
CA TYR A 32 -2.83 -9.51 -1.70
C TYR A 32 -2.02 -10.22 -2.77
N SER A 33 -1.48 -11.40 -2.46
CA SER A 33 -0.68 -12.14 -3.43
C SER A 33 -1.51 -12.66 -4.61
N VAL A 34 -2.82 -12.78 -4.43
CA VAL A 34 -3.75 -13.29 -5.43
C VAL A 34 -5.13 -12.66 -5.24
N ALA A 35 -5.90 -12.57 -6.32
CA ALA A 35 -7.34 -12.31 -6.27
C ALA A 35 -8.09 -13.36 -5.43
N GLU A 36 -9.21 -12.95 -4.85
CA GLU A 36 -10.06 -13.81 -4.02
C GLU A 36 -10.50 -15.08 -4.75
N GLY A 37 -10.49 -16.22 -4.05
CA GLY A 37 -10.89 -17.52 -4.59
C GLY A 37 -9.80 -18.28 -5.37
N TYR A 38 -8.59 -17.74 -5.46
CA TYR A 38 -7.47 -18.36 -6.19
C TYR A 38 -6.30 -18.74 -5.27
N TYR A 39 -5.40 -19.57 -5.79
CA TYR A 39 -4.23 -20.05 -5.06
C TYR A 39 -3.06 -19.08 -5.15
N SER A 40 -2.34 -18.92 -4.04
CA SER A 40 -1.05 -18.23 -3.99
C SER A 40 0.09 -19.24 -4.10
N HIS A 41 0.84 -19.19 -5.20
CA HIS A 41 1.97 -20.07 -5.45
C HIS A 41 3.22 -19.68 -4.62
N ARG A 42 3.91 -20.72 -4.15
CA ARG A 42 5.11 -20.63 -3.34
C ARG A 42 6.15 -21.65 -3.78
N GLU A 43 7.37 -21.18 -3.93
CA GLU A 43 8.55 -22.03 -4.09
C GLU A 43 9.10 -22.38 -2.72
N THR A 44 9.38 -23.66 -2.48
CA THR A 44 9.80 -24.18 -1.16
C THR A 44 11.03 -23.46 -0.61
N LEU A 45 12.00 -23.15 -1.48
CA LEU A 45 13.28 -22.55 -1.10
C LEU A 45 13.33 -21.02 -1.22
N ARG A 46 12.54 -20.44 -2.13
CA ARG A 46 12.62 -19.00 -2.49
C ARG A 46 11.46 -18.16 -1.97
N GLY A 47 10.43 -18.78 -1.40
CA GLY A 47 9.24 -18.09 -0.90
C GLY A 47 8.16 -17.89 -1.95
N SER A 48 7.13 -17.09 -1.65
CA SER A 48 6.00 -16.87 -2.54
C SER A 48 6.37 -16.00 -3.72
N TRP A 49 5.76 -16.25 -4.89
CA TRP A 49 6.04 -15.47 -6.10
C TRP A 49 5.83 -13.98 -5.86
N TYR A 50 4.73 -13.65 -5.20
CA TYR A 50 4.39 -12.28 -4.86
C TYR A 50 5.46 -11.58 -4.01
N ILE A 51 5.93 -12.21 -2.92
CA ILE A 51 6.95 -11.59 -2.05
C ILE A 51 8.29 -11.47 -2.76
N GLN A 52 8.68 -12.47 -3.56
CA GLN A 52 9.89 -12.38 -4.38
C GLN A 52 9.87 -11.14 -5.28
N ASP A 53 8.78 -10.97 -6.05
CA ASP A 53 8.64 -9.89 -7.02
C ASP A 53 8.44 -8.53 -6.34
N LEU A 54 7.71 -8.47 -5.22
CA LEU A 54 7.54 -7.25 -4.41
C LEU A 54 8.87 -6.76 -3.83
N CYS A 55 9.66 -7.64 -3.22
CA CYS A 55 10.95 -7.26 -2.67
C CYS A 55 11.92 -6.79 -3.76
N GLU A 56 11.91 -7.42 -4.93
CA GLU A 56 12.74 -6.98 -6.05
C GLU A 56 12.31 -5.61 -6.58
N ALA A 57 11.01 -5.39 -6.78
CA ALA A 57 10.47 -4.13 -7.26
C ALA A 57 10.74 -2.99 -6.27
N LEU A 58 10.58 -3.23 -4.97
CA LEU A 58 10.89 -2.25 -3.93
C LEU A 58 12.39 -1.91 -3.88
N ARG A 59 13.27 -2.91 -3.97
CA ARG A 59 14.73 -2.67 -4.01
C ARG A 59 15.13 -1.82 -5.21
N ARG A 60 14.48 -2.00 -6.36
CA ARG A 60 14.83 -1.29 -7.60
C ARG A 60 14.17 0.07 -7.75
N TYR A 61 12.91 0.20 -7.32
CA TYR A 61 12.07 1.35 -7.64
C TYR A 61 11.50 2.07 -6.41
N GLY A 62 11.73 1.56 -5.20
CA GLY A 62 11.13 2.09 -3.96
C GLY A 62 11.39 3.59 -3.75
N SER A 63 12.56 4.08 -4.16
CA SER A 63 12.95 5.49 -4.02
C SER A 63 12.56 6.38 -5.19
N THR A 64 12.08 5.82 -6.31
CA THR A 64 11.89 6.55 -7.57
C THR A 64 10.45 6.55 -8.08
N LEU A 65 9.64 5.54 -7.75
CA LEU A 65 8.25 5.42 -8.19
C LEU A 65 7.25 5.62 -7.05
N GLU A 66 6.02 5.95 -7.42
CA GLU A 66 4.88 5.93 -6.52
C GLU A 66 4.54 4.47 -6.15
N PHE A 67 4.10 4.22 -4.92
CA PHE A 67 3.94 2.86 -4.41
C PHE A 67 2.95 2.01 -5.23
N THR A 68 1.84 2.57 -5.71
CA THR A 68 0.88 1.84 -6.55
C THR A 68 1.40 1.54 -7.96
N ASP A 69 2.32 2.36 -8.49
CA ASP A 69 3.06 2.04 -9.72
C ASP A 69 3.96 0.81 -9.50
N ILE A 70 4.65 0.75 -8.36
CA ILE A 70 5.47 -0.41 -7.97
C ILE A 70 4.59 -1.66 -7.86
N LEU A 71 3.44 -1.57 -7.17
CA LEU A 71 2.50 -2.69 -7.06
C LEU A 71 1.97 -3.15 -8.42
N THR A 72 1.74 -2.23 -9.36
CA THR A 72 1.34 -2.55 -10.74
C THR A 72 2.45 -3.31 -11.48
N LEU A 73 3.71 -2.95 -11.29
CA LEU A 73 4.85 -3.72 -11.82
C LEU A 73 4.92 -5.12 -11.21
N VAL A 74 4.67 -5.27 -9.91
CA VAL A 74 4.60 -6.57 -9.24
C VAL A 74 3.48 -7.41 -9.84
N ASN A 75 2.29 -6.84 -10.04
CA ASN A 75 1.16 -7.53 -10.67
C ASN A 75 1.56 -8.07 -12.06
N ARG A 76 2.18 -7.22 -12.88
CA ARG A 76 2.68 -7.59 -14.21
C ARG A 76 3.69 -8.74 -14.13
N LYS A 77 4.68 -8.66 -13.23
CA LYS A 77 5.72 -9.69 -13.09
C LYS A 77 5.14 -11.05 -12.70
N VAL A 78 4.29 -11.08 -11.68
CA VAL A 78 3.67 -12.33 -11.20
C VAL A 78 2.75 -12.92 -12.27
N ALA A 79 2.00 -12.10 -13.01
CA ALA A 79 1.11 -12.55 -14.09
C ALA A 79 1.84 -13.28 -15.24
N TYR A 80 3.11 -12.94 -15.50
CA TYR A 80 3.90 -13.62 -16.52
C TYR A 80 4.45 -14.97 -16.06
N ARG A 81 4.57 -15.22 -14.75
CA ARG A 81 5.05 -16.51 -14.21
C ARG A 81 4.07 -17.63 -14.51
N SER A 82 4.55 -18.87 -14.51
CA SER A 82 3.71 -20.07 -14.56
C SER A 82 4.35 -21.17 -13.76
N VAL A 83 3.54 -22.13 -13.31
CA VAL A 83 4.06 -23.31 -12.63
C VAL A 83 4.74 -24.20 -13.66
N GLU A 84 6.08 -24.27 -13.62
CA GLU A 84 6.86 -25.06 -14.57
C GLU A 84 7.14 -26.47 -14.07
N ASN A 85 7.23 -26.66 -12.74
CA ASN A 85 7.52 -27.95 -12.13
C ASN A 85 6.67 -28.17 -10.88
N CYS A 86 5.81 -29.19 -10.91
CA CYS A 86 4.99 -29.60 -9.78
C CYS A 86 4.73 -31.10 -9.84
N LYS A 87 4.64 -31.75 -8.67
CA LYS A 87 4.22 -33.17 -8.58
C LYS A 87 2.78 -33.35 -9.05
N ASP A 88 1.93 -32.37 -8.76
CA ASP A 88 0.58 -32.31 -9.28
C ASP A 88 0.62 -31.78 -10.73
N ARG A 89 0.40 -32.68 -11.70
CA ARG A 89 0.37 -32.32 -13.12
C ARG A 89 -0.74 -31.34 -13.47
N SER A 90 -1.83 -31.32 -12.70
CA SER A 90 -2.93 -30.36 -12.92
C SER A 90 -2.52 -28.93 -12.58
N ALA A 91 -1.45 -28.75 -11.80
CA ALA A 91 -0.93 -27.44 -11.44
C ALA A 91 0.01 -26.85 -12.50
N LEU A 92 0.54 -27.66 -13.42
CA LEU A 92 1.46 -27.19 -14.46
C LEU A 92 0.78 -26.14 -15.35
N GLY A 93 1.50 -25.06 -15.65
CA GLY A 93 1.00 -23.95 -16.46
C GLY A 93 0.05 -23.00 -15.72
N LYS A 94 -0.39 -23.31 -14.48
CA LYS A 94 -1.22 -22.39 -13.69
C LYS A 94 -0.53 -21.04 -13.47
N LYS A 95 -1.36 -20.01 -13.45
CA LYS A 95 -0.99 -18.60 -13.36
C LYS A 95 -1.47 -18.01 -12.04
N GLN A 96 -0.88 -16.89 -11.65
CA GLN A 96 -1.29 -16.10 -10.49
C GLN A 96 -1.34 -14.63 -10.88
N VAL A 97 -2.35 -13.91 -10.39
CA VAL A 97 -2.43 -12.45 -10.51
C VAL A 97 -2.69 -11.85 -9.13
N PRO A 98 -1.78 -11.02 -8.60
CA PRO A 98 -2.00 -10.29 -7.36
C PRO A 98 -3.01 -9.15 -7.54
N CYS A 99 -3.52 -8.63 -6.43
CA CYS A 99 -4.39 -7.46 -6.42
C CYS A 99 -4.10 -6.57 -5.20
N PHE A 100 -4.54 -5.32 -5.25
CA PHE A 100 -4.48 -4.42 -4.10
C PHE A 100 -5.74 -3.56 -4.04
N ALA A 101 -6.18 -3.28 -2.82
CA ALA A 101 -7.24 -2.35 -2.51
C ALA A 101 -6.61 -1.09 -1.87
N SER A 102 -6.85 0.07 -2.46
CA SER A 102 -6.29 1.34 -2.00
C SER A 102 -7.40 2.26 -1.51
N MET A 103 -7.25 2.74 -0.29
CA MET A 103 -8.03 3.82 0.32
C MET A 103 -7.11 5.01 0.62
N LEU A 104 -5.94 5.07 -0.02
CA LEU A 104 -5.00 6.18 0.10
C LEU A 104 -5.62 7.47 -0.45
N THR A 105 -5.60 8.54 0.33
CA THR A 105 -6.05 9.86 -0.11
C THR A 105 -4.94 10.69 -0.75
N LYS A 106 -3.70 10.18 -0.73
CA LYS A 106 -2.50 10.80 -1.28
C LYS A 106 -1.57 9.75 -1.89
N LYS A 107 -0.73 10.19 -2.82
CA LYS A 107 0.34 9.36 -3.39
C LYS A 107 1.38 9.02 -2.31
N LEU A 108 1.82 7.76 -2.29
CA LEU A 108 2.82 7.26 -1.34
C LEU A 108 4.17 7.09 -2.05
N PHE A 109 5.19 7.78 -1.56
CA PHE A 109 6.56 7.70 -2.09
C PHE A 109 7.54 7.40 -0.95
N PHE A 110 8.43 6.42 -1.11
CA PHE A 110 9.49 6.15 -0.13
C PHE A 110 10.73 7.00 -0.41
N LYS A 111 10.71 8.24 0.06
CA LYS A 111 11.85 9.14 -0.10
C LYS A 111 12.97 8.79 0.88
N PRO A 112 14.24 8.66 0.42
CA PRO A 112 15.38 8.56 1.32
C PRO A 112 15.42 9.76 2.28
N LYS A 113 15.80 9.53 3.53
CA LYS A 113 16.06 10.61 4.46
C LYS A 113 17.24 11.43 3.91
N LYS A 114 17.08 12.75 3.80
CA LYS A 114 18.22 13.63 3.49
C LYS A 114 19.21 13.51 4.65
N GLY A 115 20.46 13.15 4.35
CA GLY A 115 21.52 13.09 5.35
C GLY A 115 21.74 14.47 6.00
N HIS A 116 22.03 14.48 7.30
CA HIS A 116 22.68 15.61 7.96
C HIS A 116 24.18 15.48 7.77
#